data_AF-A0A1B1YMZ3-F1
#
_entry.id   AF-A0A1B1YMZ3-F1
#
_cell.length_a   1.000
_cell.length_b   1.000
_cell.length_c   1.000
_cell.angle_alpha   90.00
_cell.angle_beta   90.00
_cell.angle_gamma   90.00
#
_symmetry.space_group_name_H-M   'P 1'
#
loop_
_entity.id
_entity.type
_entity.pdbx_description
1 polymer ?
#
loop_
_entity_poly.entity_id
_entity_poly.type
_entity_poly.pdbx_seq_one_letter_code
_entity_poly.pdbx_strand_id
1 'polypeptide(L)'
;MERPGYFRKYVIFEQLDPGFGAHRSPDGFARLEGYRDGVALALQIRFLKDDGLPYTVILIYDKDSGLGVFRVGTLQVVSMVGSFRKFLDNPTLKSLELKPEKIKYILIASEQKDKIYIPLIACCKKAEQWDESLRDRLLHREKTAEDREDRKEKDKKGEHKENKESKENKENRENRQAEAETANHRDNNGTKSSNNKVDDVKLEKMLKDTFEAMDPFSNPRHDYSWYKVNDIAKLSNILYTCNLTIPLFANPKILVGLFKYRHLLAGFYRSDINNLTYFVLGVPAKDETDGKPFENVCRWVSVENSEFGDMTGYWLVYISLRDGEFVS
;
A
#
# COMPACT_ATOMS: atom_id res chain seq x y z
N MET A 1 -15.02 -5.81 -27.54
CA MET A 1 -15.10 -4.84 -26.43
C MET A 1 -14.43 -5.48 -25.22
N GLU A 2 -13.35 -4.88 -24.73
CA GLU A 2 -12.80 -5.25 -23.44
C GLU A 2 -13.76 -4.77 -22.34
N ARG A 3 -14.02 -5.60 -21.33
CA ARG A 3 -14.74 -5.17 -20.12
C ARG A 3 -13.74 -4.37 -19.27
N PRO A 4 -14.04 -3.14 -18.82
CA PRO A 4 -13.25 -2.49 -17.79
C PRO A 4 -13.23 -3.40 -16.56
N GLY A 5 -12.06 -3.99 -16.28
CA GLY A 5 -11.93 -4.97 -15.20
C GLY A 5 -12.19 -4.30 -13.85
N TYR A 6 -13.13 -4.85 -13.07
CA TYR A 6 -13.17 -4.54 -11.65
C TYR A 6 -11.85 -5.00 -11.05
N PHE A 7 -11.04 -4.04 -10.59
CA PHE A 7 -9.74 -4.32 -9.96
C PHE A 7 -9.74 -3.71 -8.56
N ARG A 8 -9.07 -4.38 -7.62
CA ARG A 8 -8.76 -3.84 -6.29
C ARG A 8 -7.28 -4.05 -6.03
N LYS A 9 -6.59 -2.97 -5.68
CA LYS A 9 -5.15 -2.95 -5.45
C LYS A 9 -4.86 -2.27 -4.11
N TYR A 10 -4.21 -3.00 -3.21
CA TYR A 10 -3.65 -2.43 -1.99
C TYR A 10 -2.15 -2.19 -2.19
N VAL A 11 -1.67 -1.05 -1.68
CA VAL A 11 -0.24 -0.75 -1.60
C VAL A 11 0.06 -0.19 -0.21
N ILE A 12 1.17 -0.63 0.38
CA ILE A 12 1.60 -0.20 1.72
C ILE A 12 2.41 1.09 1.58
N PHE A 13 2.27 1.98 2.56
CA PHE A 13 3.14 3.14 2.67
C PHE A 13 4.42 2.78 3.44
N GLU A 14 5.55 3.02 2.81
CA GLU A 14 6.89 2.99 3.40
C GLU A 14 7.29 4.42 3.79
N GLN A 15 8.13 4.53 4.84
CA GLN A 15 8.68 5.82 5.26
C GLN A 15 9.80 6.26 4.31
N LEU A 16 9.71 7.48 3.80
CA LEU A 16 10.74 8.11 2.99
C LEU A 16 11.43 9.22 3.79
N ASP A 17 10.70 10.27 4.18
CA ASP A 17 11.25 11.32 5.05
C ASP A 17 11.00 11.02 6.55
N PRO A 18 12.05 11.06 7.41
CA PRO A 18 11.90 10.95 8.85
C PRO A 18 11.33 12.22 9.51
N GLY A 19 10.95 12.12 10.79
CA GLY A 19 10.53 13.26 11.61
C GLY A 19 9.02 13.55 11.64
N PHE A 20 8.24 13.02 10.70
CA PHE A 20 6.78 13.19 10.61
C PHE A 20 5.95 12.18 11.44
N GLY A 21 6.62 11.28 12.16
CA GLY A 21 5.99 10.36 13.10
C GLY A 21 5.81 10.97 14.50
N ALA A 22 4.66 10.73 15.14
CA ALA A 22 4.32 11.32 16.44
C ALA A 22 5.03 10.62 17.63
N HIS A 23 4.93 9.29 17.71
CA HIS A 23 5.59 8.45 18.74
C HIS A 23 6.42 7.31 18.15
N ARG A 24 6.24 7.03 16.86
CA ARG A 24 6.92 6.02 16.03
C ARG A 24 6.82 6.48 14.58
N SER A 25 7.57 5.83 13.68
CA SER A 25 7.39 6.03 12.23
C SER A 25 5.91 5.89 11.84
N PRO A 26 5.39 6.77 10.98
CA PRO A 26 4.03 6.63 10.47
C PRO A 26 3.96 5.40 9.55
N ASP A 27 2.82 4.72 9.55
CA ASP A 27 2.58 3.55 8.72
C ASP A 27 1.14 3.56 8.18
N GLY A 28 0.88 2.87 7.07
CA GLY A 28 -0.43 2.90 6.45
C GLY A 28 -0.55 2.13 5.14
N PHE A 29 -1.69 2.27 4.48
CA PHE A 29 -1.94 1.73 3.15
C PHE A 29 -2.81 2.68 2.31
N ALA A 30 -2.71 2.53 1.00
CA ALA A 30 -3.68 3.02 0.04
C ALA A 30 -4.40 1.86 -0.64
N ARG A 31 -5.70 2.05 -0.92
CA ARG A 31 -6.57 1.15 -1.67
C ARG A 31 -7.04 1.88 -2.93
N LEU A 32 -6.73 1.30 -4.08
CA LEU A 32 -7.25 1.69 -5.39
C LEU A 32 -8.31 0.67 -5.83
N GLU A 33 -9.51 1.13 -6.18
CA GLU A 33 -10.60 0.29 -6.66
C GLU A 33 -11.14 0.83 -7.98
N GLY A 34 -11.06 0.02 -9.04
CA GLY A 34 -11.61 0.32 -10.35
C GLY A 34 -13.07 -0.08 -10.47
N TYR A 35 -13.91 0.86 -10.89
CA TYR A 35 -15.32 0.68 -11.20
C TYR A 35 -15.57 0.97 -12.67
N ARG A 36 -16.80 0.72 -13.14
CA ARG A 36 -17.22 1.05 -14.52
C ARG A 36 -17.04 2.54 -14.85
N ASP A 37 -17.31 3.40 -13.86
CA ASP A 37 -17.53 4.84 -14.06
C ASP A 37 -16.36 5.71 -13.56
N GLY A 38 -15.32 5.08 -13.00
CA GLY A 38 -14.16 5.75 -12.42
C GLY A 38 -13.40 4.88 -11.41
N VAL A 39 -12.55 5.50 -10.61
CA VAL A 39 -11.64 4.84 -9.67
C VAL A 39 -11.74 5.48 -8.30
N ALA A 40 -11.95 4.68 -7.25
CA ALA A 40 -11.83 5.14 -5.87
C ALA A 40 -10.38 5.01 -5.39
N LEU A 41 -9.87 6.06 -4.76
CA LEU A 41 -8.64 6.07 -3.98
C LEU A 41 -9.01 6.31 -2.51
N ALA A 42 -8.63 5.39 -1.62
CA ALA A 42 -8.83 5.53 -0.18
C ALA A 42 -7.54 5.23 0.58
N LEU A 43 -7.18 6.05 1.57
CA LEU A 43 -5.97 5.90 2.37
C LEU A 43 -6.31 5.80 3.86
N GLN A 44 -5.54 5.01 4.59
CA GLN A 44 -5.47 5.03 6.05
C GLN A 44 -4.01 4.99 6.49
N ILE A 45 -3.63 5.97 7.32
CA ILE A 45 -2.28 6.18 7.85
C ILE A 45 -2.40 6.39 9.36
N ARG A 46 -1.42 5.91 10.13
CA ARG A 46 -1.37 6.00 11.59
C ARG A 46 -0.05 6.62 12.04
N PHE A 47 -0.06 7.18 13.25
CA PHE A 47 1.08 7.81 13.91
C PHE A 47 1.68 9.01 13.15
N LEU A 48 0.95 9.57 12.18
CA LEU A 48 1.36 10.78 11.47
C LEU A 48 1.16 11.99 12.40
N LYS A 49 2.11 12.92 12.40
CA LYS A 49 2.00 14.16 13.19
C LYS A 49 0.83 15.01 12.72
N ASP A 50 0.13 15.58 13.68
CA ASP A 50 -0.87 16.62 13.51
C ASP A 50 -0.30 17.91 14.12
N ASP A 51 0.54 18.61 13.35
CA ASP A 51 1.25 19.83 13.74
C ASP A 51 0.69 21.09 13.06
N GLY A 52 -0.52 20.98 12.50
CA GLY A 52 -1.21 22.05 11.79
C GLY A 52 -0.78 22.24 10.33
N LEU A 53 0.27 21.56 9.85
CA LEU A 53 0.63 21.57 8.43
C LEU A 53 -0.23 20.58 7.64
N PRO A 54 -0.83 20.99 6.51
CA PRO A 54 -1.59 20.08 5.67
C PRO A 54 -0.66 19.10 4.94
N TYR A 55 -1.12 17.85 4.79
CA TYR A 55 -0.46 16.87 3.92
C TYR A 55 -1.25 16.69 2.63
N THR A 56 -0.59 16.83 1.48
CA THR A 56 -1.19 16.57 0.16
C THR A 56 -1.02 15.10 -0.23
N VAL A 57 -2.10 14.50 -0.74
CA VAL A 57 -2.05 13.19 -1.42
C VAL A 57 -1.73 13.43 -2.90
N ILE A 58 -0.59 12.92 -3.37
CA ILE A 58 -0.11 13.12 -4.75
C ILE A 58 0.01 11.77 -5.48
N LEU A 59 -0.52 11.69 -6.70
CA LEU A 59 -0.27 10.58 -7.62
C LEU A 59 0.84 10.96 -8.60
N ILE A 60 1.82 10.07 -8.75
CA ILE A 60 2.80 10.08 -9.85
C ILE A 60 2.52 8.87 -10.74
N TYR A 61 2.43 9.11 -12.05
CA TYR A 61 1.99 8.10 -13.02
C TYR A 61 2.65 8.29 -14.39
N ASP A 62 2.80 7.18 -15.12
CA ASP A 62 3.33 7.19 -16.48
C ASP A 62 2.26 7.73 -17.46
N LYS A 63 2.66 8.65 -18.35
CA LYS A 63 1.90 9.13 -19.52
C LYS A 63 2.61 8.71 -20.79
N ASP A 64 1.90 8.69 -21.91
CA ASP A 64 2.55 8.49 -23.22
C ASP A 64 3.42 9.71 -23.62
N SER A 65 3.17 10.86 -22.98
CA SER A 65 3.92 12.12 -23.08
C SER A 65 4.99 12.31 -21.98
N GLY A 66 5.27 11.30 -21.14
CA GLY A 66 6.26 11.36 -20.06
C GLY A 66 5.67 11.05 -18.68
N LEU A 67 5.79 11.97 -17.72
CA LEU A 67 5.39 11.73 -16.32
C LEU A 67 4.31 12.70 -15.85
N GLY A 68 3.18 12.13 -15.42
CA GLY A 68 2.07 12.81 -14.79
C GLY A 68 2.29 13.01 -13.30
N VAL A 69 1.86 14.16 -12.80
CA VAL A 69 1.75 14.49 -11.37
C VAL A 69 0.32 15.00 -11.17
N PHE A 70 -0.37 14.53 -10.14
CA PHE A 70 -1.71 14.99 -9.80
C PHE A 70 -1.89 15.07 -8.27
N ARG A 71 -2.06 16.30 -7.77
CA ARG A 71 -2.41 16.57 -6.37
C ARG A 71 -3.91 16.30 -6.20
N VAL A 72 -4.26 15.20 -5.51
CA VAL A 72 -5.63 14.66 -5.44
C VAL A 72 -6.49 15.41 -4.41
N GLY A 73 -5.83 15.95 -3.38
CA GLY A 73 -6.42 16.71 -2.28
C GLY A 73 -5.64 16.53 -0.98
N THR A 74 -6.11 17.18 0.09
CA THR A 74 -5.51 17.13 1.42
C THR A 74 -5.95 15.89 2.20
N LEU A 75 -5.00 15.22 2.84
CA LEU A 75 -5.21 14.15 3.82
C LEU A 75 -5.81 14.75 5.11
N GLN A 76 -6.91 14.21 5.61
CA GLN A 76 -7.47 14.62 6.90
C GLN A 76 -6.76 13.86 8.01
N VAL A 77 -6.01 14.56 8.87
CA VAL A 77 -5.39 13.99 10.07
C VAL A 77 -6.25 14.34 11.29
N VAL A 78 -6.59 13.34 12.11
CA VAL A 78 -7.26 13.51 13.40
C VAL A 78 -6.68 12.48 14.36
N SER A 79 -6.24 12.89 15.56
CA SER A 79 -5.69 11.99 16.59
C SER A 79 -4.59 11.06 16.05
N MET A 80 -3.67 11.62 15.26
CA MET A 80 -2.56 10.93 14.56
C MET A 80 -2.98 9.91 13.49
N VAL A 81 -4.27 9.84 13.13
CA VAL A 81 -4.79 9.00 12.05
C VAL A 81 -5.05 9.87 10.82
N GLY A 82 -4.27 9.66 9.77
CA GLY A 82 -4.50 10.25 8.45
C GLY A 82 -5.50 9.42 7.65
N SER A 83 -6.54 10.06 7.12
CA SER A 83 -7.55 9.42 6.26
C SER A 83 -7.83 10.25 5.02
N PHE A 84 -8.04 9.57 3.89
CA PHE A 84 -8.40 10.19 2.63
C PHE A 84 -9.37 9.31 1.86
N ARG A 85 -10.32 9.91 1.14
CA ARG A 85 -11.10 9.22 0.11
C ARG A 85 -11.43 10.19 -1.03
N LYS A 86 -11.15 9.77 -2.26
CA LYS A 86 -11.53 10.47 -3.49
C LYS A 86 -12.04 9.47 -4.52
N PHE A 87 -13.08 9.84 -5.26
CA PHE A 87 -13.43 9.17 -6.50
C PHE A 87 -12.94 10.01 -7.68
N LEU A 88 -12.29 9.37 -8.65
CA LEU A 88 -11.82 9.97 -9.90
C LEU A 88 -12.68 9.39 -11.02
N ASP A 89 -13.60 10.19 -11.56
CA ASP A 89 -14.53 9.73 -12.59
C ASP A 89 -13.85 9.57 -13.96
N ASN A 90 -14.50 8.84 -14.87
CA ASN A 90 -13.99 8.63 -16.23
C ASN A 90 -13.63 9.94 -16.98
N PRO A 91 -14.39 11.06 -16.86
CA PRO A 91 -13.96 12.37 -17.33
C PRO A 91 -12.62 12.85 -16.75
N THR A 92 -12.43 12.79 -15.44
CA THR A 92 -11.19 13.20 -14.76
C THR A 92 -10.01 12.32 -15.15
N LEU A 93 -10.20 11.01 -15.22
CA LEU A 93 -9.16 10.07 -15.66
C LEU A 93 -8.72 10.35 -17.10
N LYS A 94 -9.66 10.69 -18.00
CA LYS A 94 -9.37 11.07 -19.39
C LYS A 94 -8.64 12.42 -19.50
N SER A 95 -9.11 13.46 -18.81
CA SER A 95 -8.47 14.79 -18.88
C SER A 95 -7.06 14.80 -18.27
N LEU A 96 -6.80 13.90 -17.31
CA LEU A 96 -5.47 13.67 -16.75
C LEU A 96 -4.59 12.72 -17.57
N GLU A 97 -5.07 12.04 -18.62
CA GLU A 97 -4.41 10.87 -19.24
C GLU A 97 -4.03 9.77 -18.22
N LEU A 98 -4.75 9.68 -17.10
CA LEU A 98 -4.39 8.83 -15.97
C LEU A 98 -5.01 7.44 -16.12
N LYS A 99 -4.16 6.43 -16.30
CA LYS A 99 -4.52 5.01 -16.22
C LYS A 99 -4.07 4.40 -14.88
N PRO A 100 -4.92 3.71 -14.10
CA PRO A 100 -4.56 3.23 -12.77
C PRO A 100 -3.38 2.24 -12.73
N GLU A 101 -3.26 1.41 -13.77
CA GLU A 101 -2.14 0.48 -13.96
C GLU A 101 -0.80 1.20 -14.24
N LYS A 102 -0.85 2.46 -14.70
CA LYS A 102 0.31 3.34 -14.92
C LYS A 102 0.68 4.18 -13.69
N ILE A 103 -0.03 4.09 -12.56
CA ILE A 103 0.39 4.77 -11.32
C ILE A 103 1.73 4.16 -10.85
N LYS A 104 2.75 5.01 -10.68
CA LYS A 104 4.07 4.66 -10.12
C LYS A 104 4.07 4.76 -8.61
N TYR A 105 3.66 5.92 -8.08
CA TYR A 105 3.74 6.24 -6.66
C TYR A 105 2.47 6.94 -6.19
N ILE A 106 2.11 6.67 -4.94
CA ILE A 106 1.20 7.50 -4.15
C ILE A 106 2.06 8.13 -3.05
N LEU A 107 2.07 9.46 -2.96
CA LEU A 107 2.87 10.21 -2.00
C LEU A 107 1.97 10.88 -0.96
N ILE A 108 2.49 10.98 0.26
CA ILE A 108 2.00 11.89 1.30
C ILE A 108 3.07 12.97 1.45
N ALA A 109 2.75 14.19 1.03
CA ALA A 109 3.70 15.29 1.01
C ALA A 109 3.31 16.40 1.98
N SER A 110 4.27 16.98 2.70
CA SER A 110 4.11 18.28 3.36
C SER A 110 4.75 19.33 2.45
N GLU A 111 3.92 20.19 1.87
CA GLU A 111 4.33 21.13 0.82
C GLU A 111 4.51 22.53 1.40
N GLN A 112 5.73 23.05 1.35
CA GLN A 112 6.10 24.39 1.77
C GLN A 112 6.62 25.18 0.57
N LYS A 113 6.53 26.51 0.62
CA LYS A 113 6.76 27.43 -0.52
C LYS A 113 7.98 27.09 -1.40
N ASP A 114 9.10 26.77 -0.77
CA ASP A 114 10.38 26.49 -1.44
C ASP A 114 10.93 25.08 -1.12
N LYS A 115 10.13 24.20 -0.49
CA LYS A 115 10.56 22.85 -0.08
C LYS A 115 9.40 21.87 0.06
N ILE A 116 9.60 20.64 -0.44
CA ILE A 116 8.65 19.54 -0.29
C ILE A 116 9.27 18.40 0.52
N TYR A 117 8.58 18.02 1.59
CA TYR A 117 8.87 16.80 2.34
C TYR A 117 7.89 15.71 1.92
N ILE A 118 8.34 14.47 1.90
CA ILE A 118 7.56 13.29 1.52
C ILE A 118 7.62 12.28 2.68
N PRO A 119 6.86 12.49 3.77
CA PRO A 119 6.76 11.56 4.90
C PRO A 119 6.62 10.08 4.50
N LEU A 120 5.77 9.80 3.50
CA LEU A 120 5.41 8.44 3.11
C LEU A 120 5.28 8.30 1.59
N ILE A 121 5.70 7.14 1.08
CA ILE A 121 5.57 6.70 -0.31
C ILE A 121 4.93 5.31 -0.37
N ALA A 122 4.02 5.08 -1.31
CA ALA A 122 3.56 3.74 -1.66
C ALA A 122 3.89 3.44 -3.12
N CYS A 123 4.82 2.50 -3.35
CA CYS A 123 5.23 2.07 -4.68
C CYS A 123 4.17 1.12 -5.30
N CYS A 124 3.64 1.50 -6.45
CA CYS A 124 2.56 0.77 -7.12
C CYS A 124 3.04 -0.38 -8.02
N LYS A 125 4.34 -0.60 -8.18
CA LYS A 125 4.91 -1.75 -8.93
C LYS A 125 6.01 -2.41 -8.08
N LYS A 126 6.03 -3.74 -7.99
CA LYS A 126 6.84 -4.52 -7.02
C LYS A 126 8.38 -4.36 -7.12
N ALA A 127 8.89 -3.71 -8.16
CA ALA A 127 10.32 -3.48 -8.38
C ALA A 127 10.67 -1.98 -8.57
N GLU A 128 9.72 -1.09 -8.28
CA GLU A 128 9.89 0.35 -8.47
C GLU A 128 10.34 1.00 -7.14
N GLN A 129 11.55 1.55 -7.12
CA GLN A 129 12.11 2.29 -5.99
C GLN A 129 11.92 3.79 -6.19
N TRP A 130 11.97 4.58 -5.10
CA TRP A 130 11.87 6.03 -5.20
C TRP A 130 13.01 6.63 -6.04
N ASP A 131 12.68 7.62 -6.86
CA ASP A 131 13.59 8.38 -7.70
C ASP A 131 13.62 9.82 -7.17
N GLU A 132 14.70 10.16 -6.46
CA GLU A 132 14.85 11.45 -5.78
C GLU A 132 14.85 12.64 -6.76
N SER A 133 15.19 12.44 -8.05
CA SER A 133 15.08 13.48 -9.08
C SER A 133 13.64 13.92 -9.35
N LEU A 134 12.65 13.14 -8.90
CA LEU A 134 11.25 13.52 -8.96
C LEU A 134 10.89 14.56 -7.89
N ARG A 135 11.64 14.68 -6.78
CA ARG A 135 11.35 15.67 -5.72
C ARG A 135 11.46 17.10 -6.26
N ASP A 136 12.53 17.41 -7.00
CA ASP A 136 12.71 18.71 -7.65
C ASP A 136 11.58 19.01 -8.64
N ARG A 137 11.10 17.99 -9.35
CA ARG A 137 10.01 18.11 -10.34
C ARG A 137 8.65 18.39 -9.71
N LEU A 138 8.43 18.05 -8.43
CA LEU A 138 7.23 18.42 -7.69
C LEU A 138 7.21 19.91 -7.32
N LEU A 139 8.37 20.49 -7.04
CA LEU A 139 8.55 21.93 -6.77
C LEU A 139 8.44 22.79 -8.04
N HIS A 140 9.13 22.41 -9.10
CA HIS A 140 9.30 23.28 -10.27
C HIS A 140 8.05 23.39 -11.17
N ARG A 141 7.06 22.48 -11.03
CA ARG A 141 5.89 22.43 -11.94
C ARG A 141 4.80 23.46 -11.61
N GLU A 142 4.78 24.04 -10.41
CA GLU A 142 3.78 25.05 -10.04
C GLU A 142 4.11 26.43 -10.64
N LYS A 143 5.39 26.82 -10.65
CA LYS A 143 5.85 28.06 -11.31
C LYS A 143 5.43 28.15 -12.78
N THR A 144 5.37 27.02 -13.50
CA THR A 144 4.90 27.00 -14.90
C THR A 144 3.40 27.29 -15.12
N ALA A 145 2.61 27.54 -14.06
CA ALA A 145 1.29 28.16 -14.17
C ALA A 145 1.39 29.69 -14.14
N GLU A 146 1.97 30.26 -13.07
CA GLU A 146 2.04 31.70 -12.82
C GLU A 146 3.00 32.42 -13.79
N ASP A 147 4.15 31.82 -14.13
CA ASP A 147 5.12 32.34 -15.13
C ASP A 147 4.50 32.56 -16.52
N ARG A 148 3.35 31.95 -16.83
CA ARG A 148 2.68 32.06 -18.15
C ARG A 148 1.84 33.33 -18.30
N GLU A 149 1.47 33.97 -17.21
CA GLU A 149 0.80 35.27 -17.22
C GLU A 149 1.86 36.37 -17.06
N ASP A 150 2.78 36.19 -16.12
CA ASP A 150 3.85 37.14 -15.79
C ASP A 150 4.82 37.40 -16.96
N ARG A 151 5.10 36.40 -17.82
CA ARG A 151 5.88 36.61 -19.06
C ARG A 151 5.12 37.39 -20.14
N LYS A 152 3.80 37.19 -20.27
CA LYS A 152 2.99 37.89 -21.29
C LYS A 152 2.88 39.40 -21.04
N GLU A 153 3.09 39.86 -19.81
CA GLU A 153 3.19 41.28 -19.49
C GLU A 153 4.61 41.84 -19.64
N LYS A 154 5.65 41.06 -19.30
CA LYS A 154 7.05 41.50 -19.39
C LYS A 154 7.55 41.60 -20.84
N ASP A 155 7.13 40.68 -21.71
CA ASP A 155 7.49 40.70 -23.14
C ASP A 155 6.93 41.92 -23.92
N LYS A 156 6.06 42.75 -23.31
CA LYS A 156 5.52 43.99 -23.91
C LYS A 156 6.27 45.28 -23.56
N LYS A 157 7.35 45.22 -22.75
CA LYS A 157 8.10 46.41 -22.32
C LYS A 157 9.63 46.30 -22.46
N GLY A 158 10.13 45.28 -23.18
CA GLY A 158 11.57 44.94 -23.23
C GLY A 158 12.41 45.57 -24.34
N GLU A 159 11.83 46.17 -25.38
CA GLU A 159 12.60 46.63 -26.55
C GLU A 159 13.16 48.06 -26.43
N HIS A 160 14.29 48.25 -25.72
CA HIS A 160 15.32 49.19 -26.20
C HIS A 160 16.71 49.11 -25.52
N LYS A 161 17.72 49.43 -26.35
CA LYS A 161 19.12 49.80 -26.05
C LYS A 161 20.13 48.70 -25.69
N GLU A 162 20.85 48.38 -26.74
CA GLU A 162 22.13 47.68 -26.86
C GLU A 162 23.30 48.22 -25.99
N ASN A 163 24.35 47.37 -25.90
CA ASN A 163 25.78 47.67 -26.02
C ASN A 163 26.42 48.83 -25.21
N LYS A 164 27.32 48.47 -24.27
CA LYS A 164 28.79 48.48 -24.56
C LYS A 164 29.65 47.89 -23.42
N GLU A 165 30.78 47.29 -23.84
CA GLU A 165 32.14 47.29 -23.25
C GLU A 165 32.41 47.05 -21.73
N SER A 166 33.53 46.45 -21.29
CA SER A 166 34.49 45.48 -21.87
C SER A 166 35.59 45.15 -20.84
N LYS A 167 36.12 43.91 -20.81
CA LYS A 167 37.39 43.49 -20.14
C LYS A 167 37.42 43.69 -18.61
N GLU A 168 38.35 43.17 -17.80
CA GLU A 168 39.38 42.09 -17.83
C GLU A 168 39.38 41.54 -16.36
N ASN A 169 39.84 40.35 -15.99
CA ASN A 169 41.20 39.83 -16.15
C ASN A 169 41.27 38.31 -15.79
N LYS A 170 42.48 37.72 -15.68
CA LYS A 170 42.75 36.27 -15.79
C LYS A 170 43.50 35.66 -14.58
N GLU A 171 43.34 34.34 -14.37
CA GLU A 171 44.19 33.43 -13.54
C GLU A 171 44.22 33.67 -12.00
N ASN A 172 44.39 32.66 -11.11
CA ASN A 172 45.34 31.54 -11.18
C ASN A 172 45.01 30.31 -10.27
N ARG A 173 45.38 29.10 -10.74
CA ARG A 173 45.82 27.85 -10.05
C ARG A 173 45.21 27.33 -8.71
N GLU A 174 44.43 26.25 -8.84
CA GLU A 174 44.67 24.83 -8.45
C GLU A 174 45.61 24.38 -7.28
N ASN A 175 45.33 23.14 -6.82
CA ASN A 175 46.15 22.15 -6.07
C ASN A 175 46.27 22.34 -4.53
N ARG A 176 46.20 21.31 -3.66
CA ARG A 176 46.21 19.81 -3.78
C ARG A 176 45.35 19.18 -2.64
N GLN A 177 44.72 18.00 -2.82
CA GLN A 177 45.14 16.65 -2.34
C GLN A 177 45.76 16.59 -0.92
N ALA A 178 45.53 15.61 -0.04
CA ALA A 178 44.53 14.51 0.08
C ALA A 178 44.74 13.86 1.51
N GLU A 179 44.50 12.60 1.91
CA GLU A 179 43.97 11.33 1.32
C GLU A 179 43.62 10.36 2.49
N ALA A 180 42.54 9.55 2.45
CA ALA A 180 42.30 8.43 3.40
C ALA A 180 41.19 7.44 2.94
N GLU A 181 41.54 6.17 2.73
CA GLU A 181 40.61 5.05 2.47
C GLU A 181 40.58 4.04 3.64
N THR A 182 39.51 3.25 3.77
CA THR A 182 39.42 1.82 4.20
C THR A 182 38.00 1.49 4.70
N ALA A 183 37.42 0.31 4.54
CA ALA A 183 37.72 -0.83 3.66
C ALA A 183 36.42 -1.61 3.34
N ASN A 184 36.46 -2.53 2.37
CA ASN A 184 35.31 -3.36 2.00
C ASN A 184 34.97 -4.44 3.06
N HIS A 185 33.69 -4.80 3.14
CA HIS A 185 33.35 -6.22 3.02
C HIS A 185 32.20 -6.40 2.03
N ARG A 186 32.42 -7.20 1.00
CA ARG A 186 31.37 -7.78 0.16
C ARG A 186 31.32 -9.26 0.50
N ASP A 187 30.12 -9.81 0.61
CA ASP A 187 29.90 -11.22 0.33
C ASP A 187 28.70 -11.35 -0.60
N ASN A 188 28.85 -12.13 -1.67
CA ASN A 188 27.89 -12.21 -2.74
C ASN A 188 27.96 -13.60 -3.40
N ASN A 189 27.29 -14.58 -2.80
CA ASN A 189 26.92 -15.85 -3.42
C ASN A 189 25.74 -16.46 -2.63
N GLY A 190 24.72 -17.06 -3.26
CA GLY A 190 24.55 -17.18 -4.71
C GLY A 190 23.13 -17.58 -5.12
N THR A 191 22.87 -17.44 -6.41
CA THR A 191 21.56 -17.59 -7.05
C THR A 191 20.90 -18.94 -6.77
N LYS A 192 19.66 -18.90 -6.25
CA LYS A 192 18.64 -19.90 -6.58
C LYS A 192 17.39 -19.19 -7.08
N SER A 193 17.04 -19.44 -8.34
CA SER A 193 15.72 -19.12 -8.87
C SER A 193 14.70 -20.01 -8.17
N SER A 194 13.66 -19.40 -7.60
CA SER A 194 12.49 -20.10 -7.05
C SER A 194 11.24 -19.32 -7.41
N ASN A 195 10.25 -20.00 -7.97
CA ASN A 195 8.99 -19.38 -8.41
C ASN A 195 8.34 -18.60 -7.27
N ASN A 196 7.88 -17.37 -7.55
CA ASN A 196 7.27 -16.47 -6.58
C ASN A 196 5.78 -16.84 -6.29
N LYS A 197 5.48 -18.15 -6.29
CA LYS A 197 4.19 -18.77 -5.96
C LYS A 197 4.14 -18.96 -4.44
N VAL A 198 2.95 -18.88 -3.84
CA VAL A 198 2.76 -19.30 -2.44
C VAL A 198 3.08 -20.80 -2.33
N ASP A 199 3.88 -21.17 -1.33
CA ASP A 199 4.22 -22.57 -1.06
C ASP A 199 3.11 -23.20 -0.21
N ASP A 200 2.02 -23.60 -0.88
CA ASP A 200 0.81 -24.09 -0.24
C ASP A 200 1.00 -25.42 0.50
N VAL A 201 1.89 -26.29 -0.01
CA VAL A 201 2.25 -27.56 0.62
C VAL A 201 3.05 -27.34 1.91
N LYS A 202 4.03 -26.43 1.88
CA LYS A 202 4.77 -26.03 3.09
C LYS A 202 3.88 -25.31 4.09
N LEU A 203 2.98 -24.44 3.64
CA LEU A 203 2.06 -23.70 4.50
C LEU A 203 1.14 -24.65 5.27
N GLU A 204 0.54 -25.63 4.58
CA GLU A 204 -0.31 -26.64 5.20
C GLU A 204 0.45 -27.48 6.21
N LYS A 205 1.67 -27.92 5.87
CA LYS A 205 2.53 -28.65 6.81
C LYS A 205 2.85 -27.80 8.05
N MET A 206 3.30 -26.55 7.88
CA MET A 206 3.66 -25.68 9.00
C MET A 206 2.46 -25.36 9.91
N LEU A 207 1.25 -25.27 9.36
CA LEU A 207 0.02 -25.13 10.15
C LEU A 207 -0.28 -26.42 10.93
N LYS A 208 -0.24 -27.59 10.28
CA LYS A 208 -0.48 -28.90 10.90
C LYS A 208 0.54 -29.26 11.98
N ASP A 209 1.80 -28.85 11.81
CA ASP A 209 2.87 -29.06 12.78
C ASP A 209 2.80 -28.07 13.97
N THR A 210 1.99 -26.99 13.88
CA THR A 210 1.93 -25.91 14.90
C THR A 210 0.58 -25.80 15.63
N PHE A 211 -0.53 -26.16 14.98
CA PHE A 211 -1.89 -25.91 15.46
C PHE A 211 -2.76 -27.18 15.48
N GLU A 212 -3.65 -27.25 16.46
CA GLU A 212 -4.65 -28.32 16.61
C GLU A 212 -5.61 -28.33 15.40
N ALA A 213 -5.73 -29.47 14.71
CA ALA A 213 -6.75 -29.66 13.69
C ALA A 213 -8.13 -29.79 14.35
N MET A 214 -9.16 -29.18 13.77
CA MET A 214 -10.52 -29.20 14.32
C MET A 214 -11.58 -29.20 13.21
N ASP A 215 -12.80 -29.62 13.52
CA ASP A 215 -13.96 -29.51 12.62
C ASP A 215 -14.95 -28.46 13.16
N PRO A 216 -14.87 -27.18 12.69
CA PRO A 216 -15.64 -26.07 13.26
C PRO A 216 -17.11 -25.99 12.80
N PHE A 217 -17.58 -26.92 11.96
CA PHE A 217 -18.92 -26.85 11.34
C PHE A 217 -19.62 -28.22 11.40
N SER A 218 -20.92 -28.21 11.73
CA SER A 218 -21.75 -29.43 11.95
C SER A 218 -21.88 -30.37 10.75
N ASN A 219 -21.46 -29.93 9.56
CA ASN A 219 -21.38 -30.76 8.35
C ASN A 219 -19.96 -30.63 7.74
N PRO A 220 -18.98 -31.43 8.21
CA PRO A 220 -17.61 -31.42 7.71
C PRO A 220 -17.56 -31.72 6.21
N ARG A 221 -16.78 -30.92 5.47
CA ARG A 221 -16.59 -31.10 4.03
C ARG A 221 -15.14 -31.48 3.72
N HIS A 222 -14.95 -32.53 2.92
CA HIS A 222 -13.64 -33.03 2.50
C HIS A 222 -12.83 -32.03 1.65
N ASP A 223 -13.49 -31.02 1.04
CA ASP A 223 -12.82 -29.97 0.28
C ASP A 223 -12.29 -28.82 1.16
N TYR A 224 -12.41 -28.95 2.48
CA TYR A 224 -11.80 -28.07 3.48
C TYR A 224 -10.84 -28.81 4.42
N SER A 225 -9.97 -28.07 5.09
CA SER A 225 -9.19 -28.53 6.25
C SER A 225 -8.96 -27.35 7.19
N TRP A 226 -9.15 -27.54 8.50
CA TRP A 226 -9.20 -26.45 9.49
C TRP A 226 -8.29 -26.68 10.70
N TYR A 227 -7.72 -25.59 11.19
CA TYR A 227 -6.75 -25.53 12.27
C TYR A 227 -7.11 -24.40 13.25
N LYS A 228 -7.04 -24.70 14.55
CA LYS A 228 -7.39 -23.81 15.65
C LYS A 228 -6.19 -22.92 16.03
N VAL A 229 -6.23 -21.68 15.60
CA VAL A 229 -5.15 -20.71 15.83
C VAL A 229 -5.41 -19.94 17.12
N ASN A 230 -4.74 -20.34 18.19
CA ASN A 230 -4.69 -19.59 19.46
C ASN A 230 -3.57 -18.53 19.49
N ASP A 231 -2.63 -18.57 18.53
CA ASP A 231 -1.43 -17.72 18.48
C ASP A 231 -1.29 -17.05 17.11
N ILE A 232 -1.72 -15.79 17.03
CA ILE A 232 -1.68 -14.96 15.83
C ILE A 232 -0.26 -14.56 15.40
N ALA A 233 0.71 -14.55 16.32
CA ALA A 233 2.10 -14.27 15.99
C ALA A 233 2.74 -15.46 15.28
N LYS A 234 2.51 -16.69 15.77
CA LYS A 234 2.90 -17.92 15.05
C LYS A 234 2.24 -17.98 13.67
N LEU A 235 0.93 -17.73 13.56
CA LEU A 235 0.25 -17.71 12.27
C LEU A 235 0.87 -16.67 11.32
N SER A 236 1.08 -15.44 11.77
CA SER A 236 1.70 -14.38 10.95
C SER A 236 3.09 -14.77 10.44
N ASN A 237 3.91 -15.41 11.28
CA ASN A 237 5.25 -15.87 10.92
C ASN A 237 5.21 -17.04 9.92
N ILE A 238 4.26 -17.97 10.09
CA ILE A 238 4.04 -19.11 9.18
C ILE A 238 3.62 -18.61 7.78
N LEU A 239 2.65 -17.70 7.72
CA LEU A 239 2.16 -17.11 6.46
C LEU A 239 3.29 -16.37 5.73
N TYR A 240 4.03 -15.51 6.43
CA TYR A 240 5.20 -14.80 5.88
C TYR A 240 6.28 -15.76 5.36
N THR A 241 6.57 -16.82 6.11
CA THR A 241 7.56 -17.86 5.74
C THR A 241 7.14 -18.70 4.53
N CYS A 242 5.85 -18.66 4.15
CA CYS A 242 5.32 -19.29 2.94
C CYS A 242 4.95 -18.29 1.84
N ASN A 243 5.44 -17.04 1.95
CA ASN A 243 5.28 -15.96 0.97
C ASN A 243 3.83 -15.43 0.83
N LEU A 244 3.02 -15.56 1.89
CA LEU A 244 1.64 -15.07 1.96
C LEU A 244 1.49 -13.95 3.00
N THR A 245 1.14 -12.73 2.56
CA THR A 245 1.10 -11.54 3.42
C THR A 245 -0.32 -11.14 3.81
N ILE A 246 -0.85 -11.69 4.90
CA ILE A 246 -2.14 -11.28 5.48
C ILE A 246 -1.86 -10.33 6.66
N PRO A 247 -2.40 -9.08 6.68
CA PRO A 247 -2.10 -8.10 7.71
C PRO A 247 -2.94 -8.34 8.99
N LEU A 248 -2.77 -9.51 9.62
CA LEU A 248 -3.59 -10.00 10.74
C LEU A 248 -3.67 -9.00 11.91
N PHE A 249 -2.53 -8.38 12.28
CA PHE A 249 -2.43 -7.40 13.35
C PHE A 249 -2.98 -6.00 12.99
N ALA A 250 -3.22 -5.70 11.71
CA ALA A 250 -3.72 -4.40 11.29
C ALA A 250 -5.25 -4.27 11.44
N ASN A 251 -5.96 -5.40 11.59
CA ASN A 251 -7.41 -5.43 11.69
C ASN A 251 -7.85 -5.69 13.15
N PRO A 252 -8.35 -4.66 13.87
CA PRO A 252 -8.72 -4.82 15.28
C PRO A 252 -9.85 -5.83 15.50
N LYS A 253 -10.68 -6.12 14.48
CA LYS A 253 -11.76 -7.10 14.60
C LYS A 253 -11.24 -8.55 14.61
N ILE A 254 -10.15 -8.84 13.89
CA ILE A 254 -9.44 -10.12 13.99
C ILE A 254 -8.91 -10.31 15.43
N LEU A 255 -8.32 -9.24 16.00
CA LEU A 255 -7.82 -9.25 17.36
C LEU A 255 -8.95 -9.39 18.40
N VAL A 256 -10.07 -8.70 18.24
CA VAL A 256 -11.24 -8.82 19.13
C VAL A 256 -11.83 -10.23 19.10
N GLY A 257 -12.00 -10.84 17.92
CA GLY A 257 -12.45 -12.24 17.80
C GLY A 257 -11.50 -13.20 18.52
N LEU A 258 -10.20 -13.08 18.26
CA LEU A 258 -9.15 -13.87 18.93
C LEU A 258 -9.16 -13.68 20.45
N PHE A 259 -9.24 -12.46 20.97
CA PHE A 259 -9.19 -12.24 22.42
C PHE A 259 -10.49 -12.62 23.14
N LYS A 260 -11.66 -12.40 22.53
CA LYS A 260 -12.96 -12.78 23.11
C LYS A 260 -13.15 -14.29 23.13
N TYR A 261 -12.87 -14.97 22.01
CA TYR A 261 -13.15 -16.39 21.82
C TYR A 261 -11.90 -17.30 21.92
N ARG A 262 -10.74 -16.72 22.21
CA ARG A 262 -9.43 -17.39 22.42
C ARG A 262 -8.89 -18.20 21.24
N HIS A 263 -9.47 -18.04 20.04
CA HIS A 263 -8.99 -18.66 18.82
C HIS A 263 -9.41 -17.89 17.56
N LEU A 264 -8.78 -18.24 16.44
CA LEU A 264 -9.22 -18.01 15.06
C LEU A 264 -9.24 -19.39 14.36
N LEU A 265 -9.89 -19.46 13.20
CA LEU A 265 -9.66 -20.57 12.26
C LEU A 265 -8.62 -20.16 11.22
N ALA A 266 -7.64 -21.02 10.97
CA ALA A 266 -6.89 -21.04 9.72
C ALA A 266 -7.27 -22.32 8.96
N GLY A 267 -7.33 -22.28 7.65
CA GLY A 267 -7.69 -23.46 6.88
C GLY A 267 -7.43 -23.34 5.39
N PHE A 268 -7.79 -24.39 4.68
CA PHE A 268 -7.68 -24.48 3.22
C PHE A 268 -9.04 -24.80 2.62
N TYR A 269 -9.22 -24.36 1.39
CA TYR A 269 -10.24 -24.85 0.47
C TYR A 269 -9.55 -25.32 -0.82
N ARG A 270 -9.90 -26.52 -1.30
CA ARG A 270 -9.38 -27.08 -2.55
C ARG A 270 -10.53 -27.62 -3.40
N SER A 271 -10.73 -27.06 -4.59
CA SER A 271 -11.77 -27.52 -5.52
C SER A 271 -11.16 -28.10 -6.79
N ASP A 272 -11.20 -29.43 -6.91
CA ASP A 272 -10.66 -30.16 -8.07
C ASP A 272 -11.36 -29.78 -9.38
N ILE A 273 -12.67 -29.50 -9.32
CA ILE A 273 -13.52 -29.16 -10.48
C ILE A 273 -13.04 -27.86 -11.16
N ASN A 274 -12.63 -26.87 -10.37
CA ASN A 274 -12.25 -25.54 -10.85
C ASN A 274 -10.75 -25.24 -10.71
N ASN A 275 -9.96 -26.19 -10.19
CA ASN A 275 -8.55 -26.01 -9.79
C ASN A 275 -8.32 -24.77 -8.91
N LEU A 276 -9.22 -24.55 -7.94
CA LEU A 276 -9.17 -23.41 -7.03
C LEU A 276 -8.56 -23.82 -5.69
N THR A 277 -7.57 -23.04 -5.22
CA THR A 277 -6.91 -23.22 -3.93
C THR A 277 -6.94 -21.91 -3.15
N TYR A 278 -7.61 -21.92 -2.00
CA TYR A 278 -7.69 -20.78 -1.08
C TYR A 278 -7.11 -21.15 0.29
N PHE A 279 -6.37 -20.22 0.88
CA PHE A 279 -6.24 -20.15 2.33
C PHE A 279 -7.48 -19.42 2.88
N VAL A 280 -8.03 -19.89 3.99
CA VAL A 280 -9.26 -19.37 4.58
C VAL A 280 -9.01 -19.00 6.03
N LEU A 281 -9.30 -17.75 6.39
CA LEU A 281 -9.23 -17.25 7.77
C LEU A 281 -10.66 -17.10 8.32
N GLY A 282 -10.99 -17.80 9.40
CA GLY A 282 -12.25 -17.64 10.12
C GLY A 282 -12.06 -16.77 11.37
N VAL A 283 -12.78 -15.66 11.45
CA VAL A 283 -12.82 -14.79 12.64
C VAL A 283 -14.13 -15.05 13.39
N PRO A 284 -14.09 -15.57 14.63
CA PRO A 284 -15.30 -15.81 15.40
C PRO A 284 -15.97 -14.50 15.82
N ALA A 285 -17.30 -14.47 15.74
CA ALA A 285 -18.12 -13.33 16.16
C ALA A 285 -19.42 -13.82 16.82
N LYS A 286 -20.14 -12.88 17.45
CA LYS A 286 -21.43 -13.19 18.07
C LYS A 286 -22.51 -13.54 17.04
N ASP A 287 -22.56 -12.80 15.93
CA ASP A 287 -23.60 -12.90 14.90
C ASP A 287 -23.13 -12.24 13.57
N GLU A 288 -24.00 -12.26 12.55
CA GLU A 288 -23.72 -11.68 11.22
C GLU A 288 -23.70 -10.13 11.14
N THR A 289 -23.82 -9.45 12.27
CA THR A 289 -23.66 -7.99 12.38
C THR A 289 -22.42 -7.60 13.18
N ASP A 290 -22.07 -8.39 14.21
CA ASP A 290 -20.85 -8.25 15.00
C ASP A 290 -19.58 -8.62 14.21
N GLY A 291 -18.43 -8.12 14.65
CA GLY A 291 -17.10 -8.66 14.32
C GLY A 291 -16.63 -8.61 12.86
N LYS A 292 -17.46 -8.25 11.87
CA LYS A 292 -17.16 -8.42 10.43
C LYS A 292 -15.81 -7.80 10.01
N PRO A 293 -14.75 -8.60 9.75
CA PRO A 293 -13.39 -8.08 9.67
C PRO A 293 -13.14 -7.30 8.37
N PHE A 294 -13.74 -7.71 7.24
CA PHE A 294 -13.63 -7.02 5.95
C PHE A 294 -15.02 -6.88 5.31
N GLU A 295 -15.37 -5.69 4.82
CA GLU A 295 -16.74 -5.33 4.42
C GLU A 295 -17.32 -6.24 3.32
N ASN A 296 -16.56 -6.42 2.23
CA ASN A 296 -17.03 -7.02 0.97
C ASN A 296 -16.26 -8.30 0.57
N VAL A 297 -15.47 -8.88 1.49
CA VAL A 297 -14.68 -10.12 1.29
C VAL A 297 -14.74 -11.01 2.53
N CYS A 298 -15.92 -11.07 3.17
CA CYS A 298 -16.23 -11.99 4.26
C CYS A 298 -17.59 -12.64 4.03
N ARG A 299 -17.67 -13.96 4.23
CA ARG A 299 -18.91 -14.73 4.23
C ARG A 299 -19.20 -15.19 5.66
N TRP A 300 -20.41 -14.98 6.14
CA TRP A 300 -20.84 -15.51 7.43
C TRP A 300 -21.10 -17.00 7.31
N VAL A 301 -20.66 -17.79 8.29
CA VAL A 301 -21.07 -19.19 8.46
C VAL A 301 -21.40 -19.43 9.92
N SER A 302 -22.67 -19.76 10.18
CA SER A 302 -23.18 -20.08 11.51
C SER A 302 -22.67 -21.42 12.03
N VAL A 303 -22.57 -21.55 13.35
CA VAL A 303 -22.02 -22.71 14.06
C VAL A 303 -22.88 -23.01 15.28
N GLU A 304 -23.27 -24.27 15.42
CA GLU A 304 -23.97 -24.78 16.60
C GLU A 304 -22.94 -25.38 17.59
N ASN A 305 -22.22 -24.52 18.33
CA ASN A 305 -21.26 -24.98 19.33
C ASN A 305 -21.34 -24.15 20.63
N SER A 306 -21.65 -24.83 21.74
CA SER A 306 -21.80 -24.26 23.09
C SER A 306 -20.47 -24.02 23.83
N GLU A 307 -19.34 -24.57 23.35
CA GLU A 307 -18.03 -24.45 24.00
C GLU A 307 -17.47 -23.01 23.97
N PHE A 308 -17.93 -22.18 23.02
CA PHE A 308 -17.40 -20.83 22.76
C PHE A 308 -18.31 -19.69 23.27
N GLY A 309 -19.23 -19.99 24.18
CA GLY A 309 -20.01 -18.98 24.91
C GLY A 309 -21.13 -18.34 24.07
N ASP A 310 -20.99 -17.05 23.74
CA ASP A 310 -21.97 -16.31 22.90
C ASP A 310 -21.63 -16.32 21.40
N MET A 311 -20.63 -17.09 20.97
CA MET A 311 -20.27 -17.27 19.56
C MET A 311 -21.37 -18.04 18.81
N THR A 312 -21.87 -17.51 17.70
CA THR A 312 -22.80 -18.27 16.82
C THR A 312 -22.26 -18.51 15.41
N GLY A 313 -21.02 -18.12 15.12
CA GLY A 313 -20.39 -18.40 13.83
C GLY A 313 -19.05 -17.71 13.59
N TYR A 314 -18.55 -17.87 12.37
CA TYR A 314 -17.30 -17.28 11.89
C TYR A 314 -17.54 -16.42 10.63
N TRP A 315 -16.81 -15.30 10.55
CA TRP A 315 -16.55 -14.62 9.30
C TRP A 315 -15.41 -15.30 8.56
N LEU A 316 -15.73 -16.02 7.49
CA LEU A 316 -14.75 -16.65 6.62
C LEU A 316 -14.26 -15.65 5.56
N VAL A 317 -12.94 -15.48 5.52
CA VAL A 317 -12.19 -14.64 4.59
C VAL A 317 -11.38 -15.55 3.68
N TYR A 318 -11.58 -15.47 2.36
CA TYR A 318 -10.89 -16.32 1.39
C TYR A 318 -9.74 -15.57 0.74
N ILE A 319 -8.55 -16.18 0.72
CA ILE A 319 -7.32 -15.64 0.14
C ILE A 319 -6.78 -16.62 -0.89
N SER A 320 -6.59 -16.16 -2.12
CA SER A 320 -6.04 -16.91 -3.25
C SER A 320 -4.59 -17.33 -3.02
N LEU A 321 -4.33 -18.64 -3.07
CA LEU A 321 -2.96 -19.19 -3.00
C LEU A 321 -2.18 -19.03 -4.31
N ARG A 322 -2.83 -18.54 -5.39
CA ARG A 322 -2.19 -18.27 -6.68
C ARG A 322 -1.46 -16.92 -6.69
N ASP A 323 -2.03 -15.90 -6.06
CA ASP A 323 -1.62 -14.49 -6.20
C ASP A 323 -1.70 -13.68 -4.89
N GLY A 324 -2.27 -14.24 -3.81
CA GLY A 324 -2.41 -13.61 -2.50
C GLY A 324 -3.62 -12.69 -2.35
N GLU A 325 -4.52 -12.64 -3.34
CA GLU A 325 -5.66 -11.70 -3.33
C GLU A 325 -6.86 -12.19 -2.52
N PHE A 326 -7.58 -11.25 -1.89
CA PHE A 326 -8.81 -11.51 -1.13
C PHE A 326 -10.01 -11.71 -2.07
N VAL A 327 -10.73 -12.81 -1.90
CA VAL A 327 -11.88 -13.22 -2.75
C VAL A 327 -13.20 -12.95 -2.03
N SER A 328 -14.19 -12.46 -2.77
CA SER A 328 -15.57 -12.17 -2.32
C SER A 328 -16.50 -13.36 -2.47
#